data_AF-I8TK84-F1
#
_entry.id   AF-I8TK84-F1
#
_cell.length_a   1.000
_cell.length_b   1.000
_cell.length_c   1.000
_cell.angle_alpha   90.00
_cell.angle_beta   90.00
_cell.angle_gamma   90.00
#
_symmetry.space_group_name_H-M   'P 1'
#
loop_
_entity.id
_entity.type
_entity.pdbx_description
1 polymer ?
#
loop_
_entity_poly.entity_id
_entity_poly.type
_entity_poly.pdbx_seq_one_letter_code
_entity_poly.pdbx_strand_id
1 'polypeptide(L)'
;MAFSRVMLGFLGLFFTAGALLLMFLTLLGGARNSVPLNEIYFLQVDTGNIPGAPSVSRWTFWNICAVGDNGKSDCGTSYPDFPFDPPSHRNFDTTTNIPAAFIGTNHYFLTSRFTFPFLIIALFFGVVSLFTGFLAMCTRIGSYLSSLMAWISLVFQIITTSLMTAVFVQGRNKFNANGQTARLGAKSFGFMWTAVACLLLACIMYCLGGSVGGKETGYSGREHRRRGFFSSQRSNSVRSNKEANP
;
A
#
# COMPACT_ATOMS: atom_id res chain seq x y z
N MET A 1 22.55 -13.58 14.75
CA MET A 1 21.55 -13.95 13.72
C MET A 1 20.10 -13.74 14.17
N ALA A 2 19.64 -14.23 15.32
CA ALA A 2 18.25 -14.05 15.78
C ALA A 2 17.88 -12.58 16.04
N PHE A 3 18.76 -11.82 16.70
CA PHE A 3 18.57 -10.39 16.96
C PHE A 3 18.34 -9.56 15.68
N SER A 4 19.11 -9.83 14.61
CA SER A 4 18.95 -9.14 13.32
C SER A 4 17.60 -9.43 12.67
N ARG A 5 17.08 -10.68 12.75
CA ARG A 5 15.74 -11.01 12.25
C ARG A 5 14.64 -10.28 13.03
N VAL A 6 14.73 -10.29 14.35
CA VAL A 6 13.73 -9.63 15.21
C VAL A 6 13.70 -8.12 14.92
N MET A 7 14.86 -7.49 14.78
CA MET A 7 14.95 -6.07 14.42
C MET A 7 14.35 -5.78 13.04
N LEU A 8 14.66 -6.60 12.02
CA LEU A 8 14.10 -6.45 10.68
C LEU A 8 12.57 -6.66 10.67
N GLY A 9 12.08 -7.66 11.41
CA GLY A 9 10.64 -7.91 11.57
C GLY A 9 9.94 -6.74 12.28
N PHE A 10 10.54 -6.21 13.34
CA PHE A 10 10.02 -5.05 14.07
C PHE A 10 9.99 -3.79 13.20
N LEU A 11 11.05 -3.50 12.44
CA LEU A 11 11.09 -2.38 11.50
C LEU A 11 10.03 -2.54 10.41
N GLY A 12 9.88 -3.75 9.86
CA GLY A 12 8.80 -4.05 8.92
C GLY A 12 7.42 -3.75 9.51
N LEU A 13 7.16 -4.21 10.73
CA LEU A 13 5.92 -3.98 11.47
C LEU A 13 5.68 -2.48 11.71
N PHE A 14 6.70 -1.75 12.13
CA PHE A 14 6.63 -0.31 12.35
C PHE A 14 6.23 0.45 11.08
N PHE A 15 6.86 0.14 9.95
CA PHE A 15 6.51 0.75 8.67
C PHE A 15 5.13 0.34 8.18
N THR A 16 4.71 -0.93 8.34
CA THR A 16 3.33 -1.35 8.03
C THR A 16 2.30 -0.59 8.87
N ALA A 17 2.53 -0.47 10.18
CA ALA A 17 1.65 0.27 11.09
C ALA A 17 1.57 1.76 10.70
N GLY A 18 2.71 2.37 10.40
CA GLY A 18 2.77 3.76 9.92
C GLY A 18 1.99 3.95 8.62
N ALA A 19 2.15 3.06 7.65
CA ALA A 19 1.39 3.12 6.40
C ALA A 19 -0.12 3.01 6.63
N LEU A 20 -0.55 2.03 7.45
CA LEU A 20 -1.96 1.84 7.78
C LEU A 20 -2.56 3.07 8.45
N LEU A 21 -1.85 3.67 9.41
CA LEU A 21 -2.30 4.90 10.06
C LEU A 21 -2.56 6.02 9.04
N LEU A 22 -1.62 6.24 8.11
CA LEU A 22 -1.75 7.26 7.07
C LEU A 22 -2.89 6.97 6.09
N MET A 23 -3.07 5.70 5.72
CA MET A 23 -4.17 5.25 4.87
C MET A 23 -5.52 5.44 5.57
N PHE A 24 -5.64 5.11 6.86
CA PHE A 24 -6.85 5.32 7.65
C PHE A 24 -7.17 6.81 7.85
N LEU A 25 -6.17 7.64 8.13
CA LEU A 25 -6.36 9.10 8.21
C LEU A 25 -6.88 9.67 6.88
N THR A 26 -6.34 9.19 5.76
CA THR A 26 -6.79 9.61 4.43
C THR A 26 -8.19 9.08 4.11
N LEU A 27 -8.48 7.83 4.48
CA LEU A 27 -9.80 7.22 4.32
C LEU A 27 -10.85 8.00 5.11
N LEU A 28 -10.58 8.34 6.38
CA LEU A 28 -11.53 9.00 7.29
C LEU A 28 -11.57 10.53 7.14
N GLY A 29 -10.72 11.13 6.30
CA GLY A 29 -10.73 12.58 6.04
C GLY A 29 -12.11 13.03 5.56
N GLY A 30 -12.69 14.02 6.23
CA GLY A 30 -14.05 14.51 5.94
C GLY A 30 -15.21 13.70 6.51
N ALA A 31 -14.96 12.61 7.25
CA ALA A 31 -16.05 11.82 7.87
C ALA A 31 -16.68 12.54 9.08
N ARG A 32 -15.94 13.43 9.75
CA ARG A 32 -16.40 14.22 10.90
C ARG A 32 -15.75 15.59 10.91
N ASN A 33 -16.47 16.56 11.48
CA ASN A 33 -16.03 17.96 11.61
C ASN A 33 -15.14 18.18 12.84
N SER A 34 -14.19 17.27 13.08
CA SER A 34 -13.26 17.30 14.20
C SER A 34 -11.82 17.14 13.72
N VAL A 35 -10.87 17.80 14.40
CA VAL A 35 -9.43 17.66 14.11
C VAL A 35 -8.99 16.23 14.43
N PRO A 36 -8.18 15.56 13.58
CA PRO A 36 -7.55 16.06 12.35
C PRO A 36 -8.36 15.82 11.05
N LEU A 37 -9.50 15.16 11.10
CA LEU A 37 -10.25 14.69 9.93
C LEU A 37 -10.79 15.84 9.07
N ASN A 38 -11.12 16.98 9.68
CA ASN A 38 -11.63 18.17 8.98
C ASN A 38 -10.56 18.98 8.24
N GLU A 39 -9.30 18.55 8.27
CA GLU A 39 -8.20 19.17 7.53
C GLU A 39 -7.67 18.29 6.39
N ILE A 40 -8.21 17.08 6.25
CA ILE A 40 -7.80 16.10 5.24
C ILE A 40 -8.85 16.11 4.13
N TYR A 41 -8.43 16.56 2.95
CA TYR A 41 -9.24 16.65 1.74
C TYR A 41 -8.35 16.47 0.52
N PHE A 42 -8.94 16.18 -0.64
CA PHE A 42 -8.18 15.88 -1.86
C PHE A 42 -8.03 17.12 -2.74
N LEU A 43 -9.15 17.80 -2.98
CA LEU A 43 -9.20 18.98 -3.81
C LEU A 43 -10.01 20.04 -3.09
N GLN A 44 -9.53 21.27 -3.11
CA GLN A 44 -10.25 22.47 -2.69
C GLN A 44 -10.43 23.36 -3.92
N VAL A 45 -11.64 23.84 -4.16
CA VAL A 45 -11.96 24.72 -5.29
C VAL A 45 -12.84 25.87 -4.79
N ASP A 46 -12.56 27.07 -5.29
CA ASP A 46 -13.48 28.21 -5.19
C ASP A 46 -14.67 27.98 -6.13
N THR A 47 -15.82 27.69 -5.54
CA THR A 47 -17.06 27.32 -6.23
C THR A 47 -18.16 28.35 -6.03
N GLY A 48 -17.85 29.55 -5.50
CA GLY A 48 -18.86 30.58 -5.22
C GLY A 48 -19.62 31.08 -6.46
N ASN A 49 -19.06 30.86 -7.65
CA ASN A 49 -19.71 31.19 -8.93
C ASN A 49 -20.60 30.05 -9.49
N ILE A 50 -20.65 28.89 -8.83
CA ILE A 50 -21.48 27.75 -9.24
C ILE A 50 -22.80 27.81 -8.47
N PRO A 51 -23.96 27.88 -9.14
CA PRO A 51 -25.26 27.89 -8.46
C PRO A 51 -25.44 26.65 -7.59
N GLY A 52 -25.87 26.84 -6.33
CA GLY A 52 -26.10 25.74 -5.38
C GLY A 52 -24.83 25.17 -4.74
N ALA A 53 -23.63 25.62 -5.12
CA ALA A 53 -22.40 25.21 -4.48
C ALA A 53 -22.03 26.11 -3.28
N PRO A 54 -21.29 25.58 -2.29
CA PRO A 54 -20.62 26.41 -1.29
C PRO A 54 -19.65 27.42 -1.94
N SER A 55 -19.25 28.46 -1.21
CA SER A 55 -18.20 29.40 -1.66
C SER A 55 -16.89 28.68 -1.95
N VAL A 56 -16.51 27.74 -1.08
CA VAL A 56 -15.33 26.88 -1.26
C VAL A 56 -15.73 25.44 -0.99
N SER A 57 -15.50 24.57 -1.98
CA SER A 57 -15.80 23.14 -1.92
C SER A 57 -14.53 22.31 -1.71
N ARG A 58 -14.59 21.34 -0.79
CA ARG A 58 -13.52 20.37 -0.53
C ARG A 58 -14.01 18.94 -0.75
N TRP A 59 -13.34 18.20 -1.63
CA TRP A 59 -13.67 16.80 -1.92
C TRP A 59 -12.95 15.84 -0.99
N THR A 60 -13.67 14.83 -0.52
CA THR A 60 -13.18 13.72 0.30
C THR A 60 -13.78 12.40 -0.19
N PHE A 61 -13.45 11.26 0.45
CA PHE A 61 -14.10 9.98 0.10
C PHE A 61 -15.56 9.90 0.52
N TRP A 62 -16.01 10.80 1.41
CA TRP A 62 -17.33 10.72 2.03
C TRP A 62 -18.30 11.76 1.51
N ASN A 63 -17.81 12.97 1.20
CA ASN A 63 -18.65 14.06 0.76
C ASN A 63 -17.83 15.20 0.13
N ILE A 64 -18.54 16.16 -0.46
CA ILE A 64 -18.10 17.54 -0.61
C ILE A 64 -18.42 18.30 0.66
N CYS A 65 -17.41 18.99 1.19
CA CYS A 65 -17.54 19.81 2.39
C CYS A 65 -17.39 21.29 2.03
N ALA A 66 -18.16 22.15 2.69
CA ALA A 66 -17.92 23.58 2.67
C ALA A 66 -16.69 23.90 3.55
N VAL A 67 -16.13 25.11 3.41
CA VAL A 67 -15.12 25.62 4.33
C VAL A 67 -15.79 26.61 5.28
N GLY A 68 -15.80 26.30 6.57
CA GLY A 68 -16.36 27.18 7.60
C GLY A 68 -15.43 28.36 7.93
N ASP A 69 -15.90 29.28 8.78
CA ASP A 69 -15.20 30.51 9.17
C ASP A 69 -13.81 30.26 9.79
N ASN A 70 -13.62 29.09 10.39
CA ASN A 70 -12.34 28.64 10.98
C ASN A 70 -11.35 28.08 9.95
N GLY A 71 -11.68 28.10 8.65
CA GLY A 71 -10.86 27.57 7.57
C GLY A 71 -10.85 26.04 7.46
N LYS A 72 -11.66 25.34 8.26
CA LYS A 72 -11.74 23.87 8.30
C LYS A 72 -12.94 23.38 7.51
N SER A 73 -12.90 22.10 7.11
CA SER A 73 -14.00 21.48 6.39
C SER A 73 -15.21 21.32 7.31
N ASP A 74 -16.36 21.80 6.85
CA ASP A 74 -17.65 21.57 7.46
C ASP A 74 -18.47 20.65 6.54
N CYS A 75 -18.46 19.37 6.88
CA CYS A 75 -19.06 18.29 6.11
C CYS A 75 -20.45 17.95 6.66
N GLY A 76 -21.41 17.75 5.76
CA GLY A 76 -22.73 17.24 6.10
C GLY A 76 -22.75 15.71 6.23
N THR A 77 -23.87 15.10 5.83
CA THR A 77 -24.04 13.65 5.83
C THR A 77 -22.95 12.95 5.01
N SER A 78 -22.33 11.90 5.56
CA SER A 78 -21.29 11.13 4.88
C SER A 78 -21.90 10.02 4.01
N TYR A 79 -21.39 9.88 2.78
CA TYR A 79 -21.75 8.80 1.86
C TYR A 79 -20.48 8.04 1.45
N PRO A 80 -20.43 6.71 1.60
CA PRO A 80 -19.26 5.97 1.14
C PRO A 80 -19.07 6.12 -0.37
N ASP A 81 -17.82 6.13 -0.81
CA ASP A 81 -17.47 6.13 -2.24
C ASP A 81 -18.03 7.36 -2.99
N PHE A 82 -17.84 8.55 -2.41
CA PHE A 82 -18.34 9.78 -2.99
C PHE A 82 -17.57 10.14 -4.28
N PRO A 83 -18.24 10.21 -5.44
CA PRO A 83 -17.57 10.42 -6.72
C PRO A 83 -17.20 11.88 -6.95
N PHE A 84 -16.06 12.09 -7.59
CA PHE A 84 -15.69 13.38 -8.16
C PHE A 84 -16.35 13.55 -9.52
N ASP A 85 -17.51 14.19 -9.53
CA ASP A 85 -18.30 14.45 -10.73
C ASP A 85 -19.10 15.75 -10.56
N PRO A 86 -18.48 16.93 -10.78
CA PRO A 86 -19.09 18.22 -10.50
C PRO A 86 -20.51 18.43 -11.06
N PRO A 87 -20.84 18.07 -12.32
CA PRO A 87 -22.18 18.30 -12.86
C PRO A 87 -23.24 17.32 -12.36
N SER A 88 -22.85 16.26 -11.64
CA SER A 88 -23.78 15.27 -11.13
C SER A 88 -24.73 15.84 -10.09
N HIS A 89 -25.92 15.25 -9.98
CA HIS A 89 -26.89 15.50 -8.91
C HIS A 89 -26.31 15.27 -7.50
N ARG A 90 -25.20 14.53 -7.39
CA ARG A 90 -24.52 14.26 -6.11
C ARG A 90 -23.60 15.40 -5.69
N ASN A 91 -23.12 16.21 -6.63
CA ASN A 91 -22.17 17.29 -6.39
C ASN A 91 -22.91 18.64 -6.44
N PHE A 92 -23.08 19.24 -7.63
CA PHE A 92 -23.69 20.57 -7.77
C PHE A 92 -25.02 20.61 -8.53
N ASP A 93 -25.42 19.50 -9.17
CA ASP A 93 -26.68 19.40 -9.93
C ASP A 93 -26.90 20.52 -10.95
N THR A 94 -25.81 21.01 -11.55
CA THR A 94 -25.83 22.09 -12.54
C THR A 94 -24.72 21.89 -13.56
N THR A 95 -24.85 22.55 -14.70
CA THR A 95 -23.77 22.66 -15.70
C THR A 95 -23.24 24.09 -15.80
N THR A 96 -23.89 25.05 -15.13
CA THR A 96 -23.53 26.46 -15.17
C THR A 96 -22.22 26.70 -14.42
N ASN A 97 -21.25 27.34 -15.08
CA ASN A 97 -19.92 27.66 -14.55
C ASN A 97 -19.08 26.45 -14.12
N ILE A 98 -19.46 25.24 -14.55
CA ILE A 98 -18.63 24.05 -14.45
C ILE A 98 -17.73 23.98 -15.68
N PRO A 99 -16.42 23.65 -15.53
CA PRO A 99 -15.55 23.49 -16.67
C PRO A 99 -16.09 22.45 -17.66
N ALA A 100 -16.17 22.81 -18.95
CA ALA A 100 -16.75 21.96 -20.00
C ALA A 100 -16.09 20.57 -20.09
N ALA A 101 -14.85 20.42 -19.62
CA ALA A 101 -14.15 19.14 -19.55
C ALA A 101 -14.80 18.11 -18.61
N PHE A 102 -15.68 18.52 -17.70
CA PHE A 102 -16.43 17.62 -16.82
C PHE A 102 -17.80 17.23 -17.39
N ILE A 103 -18.31 17.96 -18.40
CA ILE A 103 -19.66 17.77 -18.93
C ILE A 103 -19.64 16.67 -19.99
N GLY A 104 -20.54 15.69 -19.87
CA GLY A 104 -20.69 14.62 -20.84
C GLY A 104 -19.58 13.57 -20.82
N THR A 105 -18.78 13.50 -19.74
CA THR A 105 -17.74 12.48 -19.57
C THR A 105 -17.94 11.69 -18.28
N ASN A 106 -17.68 10.38 -18.34
CA ASN A 106 -17.68 9.50 -17.17
C ASN A 106 -16.27 9.32 -16.57
N HIS A 107 -15.25 9.98 -17.15
CA HIS A 107 -13.84 9.78 -16.77
C HIS A 107 -13.58 10.09 -15.28
N TYR A 108 -14.04 11.24 -14.81
CA TYR A 108 -13.81 11.69 -13.43
C TYR A 108 -14.64 10.88 -12.43
N PHE A 109 -15.89 10.58 -12.79
CA PHE A 109 -16.76 9.70 -12.02
C PHE A 109 -16.14 8.32 -11.83
N LEU A 110 -15.75 7.64 -12.92
CA LEU A 110 -15.18 6.29 -12.84
C LEU A 110 -13.83 6.29 -12.10
N THR A 111 -12.92 7.20 -12.44
CA THR A 111 -11.57 7.21 -11.86
C THR A 111 -11.59 7.46 -10.35
N SER A 112 -12.40 8.41 -9.89
CA SER A 112 -12.54 8.68 -8.45
C SER A 112 -13.20 7.51 -7.72
N ARG A 113 -14.23 6.91 -8.32
CA ARG A 113 -14.97 5.81 -7.72
C ARG A 113 -14.18 4.51 -7.60
N PHE A 114 -13.32 4.21 -8.58
CA PHE A 114 -12.42 3.05 -8.48
C PHE A 114 -11.29 3.25 -7.47
N THR A 115 -10.96 4.48 -7.10
CA THR A 115 -9.94 4.76 -6.08
C THR A 115 -10.35 4.21 -4.70
N PHE A 116 -11.62 4.32 -4.34
CA PHE A 116 -12.14 3.86 -3.04
C PHE A 116 -12.00 2.34 -2.81
N PRO A 117 -12.49 1.43 -3.67
CA PRO A 117 -12.36 -0.01 -3.45
C PRO A 117 -10.90 -0.48 -3.47
N PHE A 118 -10.04 0.11 -4.31
CA PHE A 118 -8.61 -0.23 -4.29
C PHE A 118 -7.93 0.16 -2.97
N LEU A 119 -8.33 1.29 -2.36
CA LEU A 119 -7.87 1.65 -1.02
C LEU A 119 -8.32 0.63 0.03
N ILE A 120 -9.58 0.17 -0.03
CA ILE A 120 -10.10 -0.85 0.91
C ILE A 120 -9.35 -2.17 0.76
N ILE A 121 -9.08 -2.61 -0.48
CA ILE A 121 -8.29 -3.82 -0.73
C ILE A 121 -6.87 -3.65 -0.17
N ALA A 122 -6.22 -2.51 -0.43
CA ALA A 122 -4.91 -2.21 0.12
C ALA A 122 -4.88 -2.25 1.65
N LEU A 123 -5.90 -1.66 2.31
CA LEU A 123 -6.06 -1.67 3.76
C LEU A 123 -6.25 -3.08 4.30
N PHE A 124 -7.11 -3.90 3.67
CA PHE A 124 -7.35 -5.27 4.09
C PHE A 124 -6.04 -6.08 4.11
N PHE A 125 -5.31 -6.11 3.01
CA PHE A 125 -4.04 -6.83 2.93
C PHE A 125 -2.97 -6.21 3.84
N GLY A 126 -2.97 -4.88 4.03
CA GLY A 126 -2.07 -4.21 4.96
C GLY A 126 -2.33 -4.61 6.42
N VAL A 127 -3.60 -4.72 6.83
CA VAL A 127 -3.99 -5.17 8.18
C VAL A 127 -3.62 -6.64 8.39
N VAL A 128 -3.85 -7.50 7.40
CA VAL A 128 -3.40 -8.91 7.45
C VAL A 128 -1.87 -8.97 7.54
N SER A 129 -1.15 -8.14 6.78
CA SER A 129 0.32 -8.01 6.87
C SER A 129 0.77 -7.55 8.25
N LEU A 130 0.07 -6.62 8.89
CA LEU A 130 0.37 -6.17 10.25
C LEU A 130 0.25 -7.32 11.25
N PHE A 131 -0.86 -8.06 11.23
CA PHE A 131 -1.07 -9.18 12.16
C PHE A 131 -0.09 -10.33 11.94
N THR A 132 0.18 -10.67 10.68
CA THR A 132 1.20 -11.67 10.33
C THR A 132 2.61 -11.19 10.66
N GLY A 133 2.87 -9.88 10.63
CA GLY A 133 4.13 -9.25 11.01
C GLY A 133 4.53 -9.50 12.47
N PHE A 134 3.54 -9.63 13.38
CA PHE A 134 3.82 -10.08 14.75
C PHE A 134 4.38 -11.50 14.79
N LEU A 135 3.88 -12.39 13.93
CA LEU A 135 4.39 -13.76 13.77
C LEU A 135 5.75 -13.80 13.05
N ALA A 136 6.06 -12.82 12.21
CA ALA A 136 7.32 -12.70 11.50
C ALA A 136 8.53 -12.47 12.44
N MET A 137 8.31 -11.86 13.60
CA MET A 137 9.35 -11.72 14.63
C MET A 137 9.78 -13.09 15.20
N CYS A 138 8.84 -14.03 15.29
CA CYS A 138 9.05 -15.35 15.89
C CYS A 138 9.45 -16.42 14.86
N THR A 139 8.96 -16.32 13.62
CA THR A 139 9.05 -17.40 12.62
C THR A 139 9.46 -16.90 11.24
N ARG A 140 10.25 -17.71 10.51
CA ARG A 140 10.62 -17.40 9.11
C ARG A 140 9.42 -17.43 8.17
N ILE A 141 8.49 -18.36 8.42
CA ILE A 141 7.29 -18.51 7.60
C ILE A 141 6.39 -17.28 7.75
N GLY A 142 6.31 -16.72 8.97
CA GLY A 142 5.66 -15.45 9.23
C GLY A 142 6.27 -14.31 8.42
N SER A 143 7.60 -14.24 8.28
CA SER A 143 8.26 -13.19 7.48
C SER A 143 7.88 -13.26 5.99
N TYR A 144 7.85 -14.45 5.40
CA TYR A 144 7.43 -14.61 3.99
C TYR A 144 5.95 -14.32 3.78
N LEU A 145 5.09 -14.79 4.68
CA LEU A 145 3.65 -14.53 4.60
C LEU A 145 3.36 -13.02 4.75
N SER A 146 3.97 -12.37 5.73
CA SER A 146 3.82 -10.93 5.96
C SER A 146 4.31 -10.11 4.77
N SER A 147 5.42 -10.53 4.16
CA SER A 147 5.95 -9.91 2.94
C SER A 147 5.00 -10.05 1.77
N LEU A 148 4.43 -11.24 1.53
CA LEU A 148 3.45 -11.45 0.46
C LEU A 148 2.22 -10.55 0.62
N MET A 149 1.68 -10.47 1.84
CA MET A 149 0.53 -9.61 2.14
C MET A 149 0.89 -8.13 1.99
N ALA A 150 2.08 -7.71 2.44
CA ALA A 150 2.58 -6.35 2.26
C ALA A 150 2.73 -5.99 0.78
N TRP A 151 3.21 -6.92 -0.05
CA TRP A 151 3.34 -6.73 -1.50
C TRP A 151 1.99 -6.52 -2.20
N ILE A 152 0.99 -7.34 -1.86
CA ILE A 152 -0.37 -7.16 -2.39
C ILE A 152 -0.93 -5.80 -1.96
N SER A 153 -0.78 -5.44 -0.68
CA SER A 153 -1.18 -4.13 -0.15
C SER A 153 -0.49 -2.98 -0.89
N LEU A 154 0.82 -3.08 -1.11
CA LEU A 154 1.63 -2.08 -1.81
C LEU A 154 1.15 -1.85 -3.25
N VAL A 155 0.86 -2.92 -4.00
CA VAL A 155 0.38 -2.81 -5.39
C VAL A 155 -0.92 -2.02 -5.43
N PHE A 156 -1.91 -2.38 -4.61
CA PHE A 156 -3.18 -1.66 -4.57
C PHE A 156 -3.03 -0.24 -4.02
N GLN A 157 -2.12 0.00 -3.08
CA GLN A 157 -1.84 1.34 -2.57
C GLN A 157 -1.20 2.24 -3.64
N ILE A 158 -0.30 1.71 -4.47
CA ILE A 158 0.29 2.43 -5.61
C ILE A 158 -0.79 2.78 -6.63
N ILE A 159 -1.65 1.82 -7.01
CA ILE A 159 -2.76 2.06 -7.94
C ILE A 159 -3.67 3.15 -7.40
N THR A 160 -4.12 3.02 -6.14
CA THR A 160 -4.96 4.01 -5.46
C THR A 160 -4.33 5.40 -5.48
N THR A 161 -3.08 5.52 -5.03
CA THR A 161 -2.38 6.82 -4.94
C THR A 161 -2.19 7.44 -6.32
N SER A 162 -1.93 6.63 -7.34
CA SER A 162 -1.74 7.08 -8.73
C SER A 162 -3.05 7.54 -9.36
N LEU A 163 -4.15 6.79 -9.20
CA LEU A 163 -5.48 7.18 -9.69
C LEU A 163 -5.99 8.44 -9.00
N MET A 164 -5.84 8.50 -7.68
CA MET A 164 -6.14 9.68 -6.87
C MET A 164 -5.36 10.90 -7.36
N THR A 165 -4.05 10.75 -7.60
CA THR A 165 -3.22 11.84 -8.13
C THR A 165 -3.68 12.26 -9.52
N ALA A 166 -3.94 11.31 -10.41
CA ALA A 166 -4.38 11.60 -11.77
C ALA A 166 -5.70 12.39 -11.80
N VAL A 167 -6.73 11.92 -11.09
CA VAL A 167 -8.07 12.52 -11.14
C VAL A 167 -8.10 13.93 -10.53
N PHE A 168 -7.47 14.13 -9.37
CA PHE A 168 -7.53 15.41 -8.67
C PHE A 168 -6.54 16.44 -9.22
N VAL A 169 -5.38 16.03 -9.75
CA VAL A 169 -4.48 16.95 -10.46
C VAL A 169 -5.12 17.42 -11.76
N GLN A 170 -5.73 16.52 -12.54
CA GLN A 170 -6.50 16.89 -13.73
C GLN A 170 -7.65 17.83 -13.35
N GLY A 171 -8.42 17.47 -12.33
CA GLY A 171 -9.52 18.29 -11.82
C GLY A 171 -9.08 19.71 -11.44
N ARG A 172 -8.01 19.83 -10.64
CA ARG A 172 -7.39 21.11 -10.27
C ARG A 172 -7.06 21.95 -11.51
N ASN A 173 -6.39 21.34 -12.48
CA ASN A 173 -5.94 22.07 -13.67
C ASN A 173 -7.13 22.56 -14.51
N LYS A 174 -8.22 21.77 -14.61
CA LYS A 174 -9.44 22.18 -15.32
C LYS A 174 -10.18 23.30 -14.61
N PHE A 175 -10.26 23.27 -13.28
CA PHE A 175 -10.85 24.36 -12.51
C PHE A 175 -10.03 25.65 -12.60
N ASN A 176 -8.70 25.57 -12.44
CA ASN A 176 -7.82 26.73 -12.60
C ASN A 176 -7.89 27.33 -14.01
N ALA A 177 -7.96 26.49 -15.05
CA ALA A 177 -8.12 26.95 -16.44
C ALA A 177 -9.46 27.64 -16.70
N ASN A 178 -10.48 27.38 -15.86
CA ASN A 178 -11.80 27.99 -15.91
C ASN A 178 -11.93 29.23 -15.00
N GLY A 179 -10.82 29.76 -14.47
CA GLY A 179 -10.80 30.93 -13.60
C GLY A 179 -11.20 30.67 -12.14
N GLN A 180 -11.39 29.40 -11.74
CA GLN A 180 -11.69 29.03 -10.36
C GLN A 180 -10.41 28.59 -9.64
N THR A 181 -10.10 29.21 -8.50
CA THR A 181 -8.87 28.89 -7.76
C THR A 181 -8.99 27.50 -7.13
N ALA A 182 -8.18 26.56 -7.61
CA ALA A 182 -8.17 25.18 -7.18
C ALA A 182 -6.80 24.77 -6.61
N ARG A 183 -6.81 24.10 -5.45
CA ARG A 183 -5.62 23.63 -4.73
C ARG A 183 -5.80 22.19 -4.25
N LEU A 184 -4.73 21.40 -4.30
CA LEU A 184 -4.74 20.03 -3.76
C LEU A 184 -4.55 20.06 -2.24
N GLY A 185 -5.14 19.09 -1.54
CA GLY A 185 -4.88 18.90 -0.13
C GLY A 185 -3.53 18.22 0.08
N ALA A 186 -2.49 19.01 0.38
CA ALA A 186 -1.13 18.51 0.55
C ALA A 186 -1.03 17.38 1.59
N LYS A 187 -1.86 17.40 2.63
CA LYS A 187 -1.91 16.38 3.68
C LYS A 187 -2.29 15.01 3.15
N SER A 188 -3.40 14.89 2.42
CA SER A 188 -3.86 13.58 1.93
C SER A 188 -2.88 12.99 0.92
N PHE A 189 -2.36 13.79 -0.02
CA PHE A 189 -1.38 13.31 -0.99
C PHE A 189 -0.05 12.94 -0.35
N GLY A 190 0.41 13.74 0.62
CA GLY A 190 1.57 13.42 1.43
C GLY A 190 1.40 12.08 2.13
N PHE A 191 0.28 11.89 2.84
CA PHE A 191 -0.01 10.64 3.56
C PHE A 191 -0.06 9.43 2.63
N MET A 192 -0.69 9.54 1.46
CA MET A 192 -0.82 8.42 0.53
C MET A 192 0.52 8.00 -0.11
N TRP A 193 1.35 8.97 -0.53
CA TRP A 193 2.68 8.69 -1.05
C TRP A 193 3.65 8.23 0.03
N THR A 194 3.57 8.78 1.25
CA THR A 194 4.34 8.28 2.39
C THR A 194 3.92 6.85 2.75
N ALA A 195 2.62 6.51 2.68
CA ALA A 195 2.16 5.13 2.89
C ALA A 195 2.74 4.16 1.85
N VAL A 196 2.85 4.57 0.57
CA VAL A 196 3.56 3.78 -0.46
C VAL A 196 5.01 3.54 -0.06
N ALA A 197 5.74 4.59 0.35
CA ALA A 197 7.13 4.47 0.75
C ALA A 197 7.30 3.56 1.99
N CYS A 198 6.44 3.71 3.00
CA CYS A 198 6.43 2.87 4.18
C CYS A 198 6.13 1.40 3.84
N LEU A 199 5.12 1.11 3.01
CA LEU A 199 4.83 -0.26 2.59
C LEU A 199 5.98 -0.86 1.78
N LEU A 200 6.63 -0.08 0.91
CA LEU A 200 7.80 -0.54 0.17
C LEU A 200 8.96 -0.91 1.11
N LEU A 201 9.24 -0.06 2.09
CA LEU A 201 10.25 -0.36 3.12
C LEU A 201 9.86 -1.59 3.93
N ALA A 202 8.59 -1.73 4.32
CA ALA A 202 8.10 -2.91 5.03
C ALA A 202 8.30 -4.20 4.22
N CYS A 203 7.97 -4.20 2.92
CA CYS A 203 8.21 -5.33 2.02
C CYS A 203 9.69 -5.74 2.02
N ILE A 204 10.61 -4.77 1.87
CA ILE A 204 12.05 -5.04 1.86
C ILE A 204 12.48 -5.61 3.22
N MET A 205 12.07 -5.00 4.33
CA MET A 205 12.43 -5.45 5.68
C MET A 205 11.92 -6.87 5.97
N TYR A 206 10.68 -7.20 5.62
CA TYR A 206 10.14 -8.55 5.78
C TYR A 206 10.85 -9.59 4.89
N CYS A 207 11.16 -9.24 3.64
CA CYS A 207 11.96 -10.09 2.75
C CYS A 207 13.35 -10.39 3.35
N LEU A 208 14.03 -9.36 3.84
CA LEU A 208 15.34 -9.51 4.49
C LEU A 208 15.24 -10.31 5.80
N GLY A 209 14.20 -10.10 6.61
CA GLY A 209 13.97 -10.88 7.83
C GLY A 209 13.80 -12.38 7.56
N GLY A 210 13.13 -12.73 6.46
CA GLY A 210 12.96 -14.12 6.01
C GLY A 210 14.26 -14.76 5.51
N SER A 211 15.12 -13.99 4.83
CA SER A 211 16.40 -14.48 4.30
C SER A 211 17.52 -14.55 5.35
N VAL A 212 17.48 -13.70 6.39
CA VAL A 212 18.47 -13.71 7.49
C VAL A 212 18.36 -14.99 8.31
N GLY A 213 19.41 -15.80 8.26
CA GLY A 213 19.52 -17.13 8.88
C GLY A 213 19.45 -18.30 7.89
N GLY A 214 19.28 -18.02 6.59
CA GLY A 214 19.51 -18.97 5.52
C GLY A 214 20.99 -19.03 5.15
N LYS A 215 21.73 -19.90 5.86
CA LYS A 215 23.09 -20.43 5.62
C LYS A 215 24.10 -20.07 6.71
N GLU A 216 24.26 -21.00 7.65
CA GLU A 216 25.56 -21.63 8.02
C GLU A 216 25.26 -23.00 8.67
N THR A 217 24.78 -23.96 7.88
CA THR A 217 25.01 -25.38 8.14
C THR A 217 25.47 -25.96 6.82
N GLY A 218 26.74 -26.35 6.79
CA GLY A 218 27.52 -26.57 5.58
C GLY A 218 26.87 -27.47 4.54
N TYR A 219 26.91 -27.00 3.30
CA TYR A 219 27.26 -27.90 2.20
C TYR A 219 28.79 -28.01 2.17
N SER A 220 29.37 -28.55 3.24
CA SER A 220 30.72 -29.09 3.26
C SER A 220 30.58 -30.55 3.68
N GLY A 221 31.00 -31.46 2.81
CA GLY A 221 31.18 -32.86 3.17
C GLY A 221 29.89 -33.68 3.38
N ARG A 222 29.16 -33.97 2.30
CA ARG A 222 28.53 -35.30 2.19
C ARG A 222 29.26 -36.14 1.14
N GLU A 223 30.58 -36.18 1.27
CA GLU A 223 31.35 -37.40 1.03
C GLU A 223 30.94 -38.39 2.12
N HIS A 224 29.70 -38.89 2.03
CA HIS A 224 29.30 -40.05 2.80
C HIS A 224 29.98 -41.24 2.16
N ARG A 225 31.23 -41.43 2.60
CA ARG A 225 31.93 -42.69 2.78
C ARG A 225 30.93 -43.84 2.95
N ARG A 226 30.43 -44.39 1.84
CA ARG A 226 29.87 -45.75 1.79
C ARG A 226 31.06 -46.69 1.91
N ARG A 227 31.58 -46.79 3.15
CA ARG A 227 32.29 -47.99 3.60
C ARG A 227 31.28 -49.13 3.56
N GLY A 228 31.71 -50.24 2.97
CA GLY A 228 30.87 -51.30 2.43
C GLY A 228 29.98 -52.04 3.42
N PHE A 229 28.93 -52.62 2.86
CA PHE A 229 28.29 -53.83 3.38
C PHE A 229 28.22 -54.96 2.32
N PHE A 230 28.93 -54.82 1.20
CA PHE A 230 29.12 -55.90 0.22
C PHE A 230 30.60 -56.03 -0.10
N SER A 231 31.32 -56.77 0.74
CA SER A 231 32.60 -57.38 0.39
C SER A 231 32.32 -58.63 -0.46
N SER A 232 32.36 -58.53 -1.78
CA SER A 232 32.64 -59.72 -2.60
C SER A 232 34.15 -59.97 -2.58
N GLN A 233 34.65 -60.45 -1.44
CA GLN A 233 35.89 -61.22 -1.45
C GLN A 233 35.60 -62.53 -2.21
N ARG A 234 35.89 -62.55 -3.50
CA ARG A 234 36.29 -63.78 -4.18
C ARG A 234 37.80 -63.74 -4.30
N SER A 235 38.45 -64.42 -3.35
CA SER A 235 39.89 -64.54 -3.21
C SER A 235 40.51 -65.35 -4.34
N ASN A 236 41.45 -64.69 -5.03
CA ASN A 236 42.75 -65.12 -5.54
C ASN A 236 42.93 -66.39 -6.39
N SER A 237 43.47 -66.08 -7.58
CA SER A 237 44.35 -66.89 -8.41
C SER A 237 45.38 -67.72 -7.63
N VAL A 238 45.45 -69.01 -7.96
CA VAL A 238 46.61 -69.86 -7.66
C VAL A 238 47.57 -69.78 -8.83
N ARG A 239 48.64 -68.98 -8.72
CA ARG A 239 49.90 -69.20 -9.47
C ARG A 239 51.06 -68.35 -8.93
N SER A 240 52.02 -68.99 -8.25
CA SER A 240 53.46 -68.66 -8.30
C SER A 240 54.24 -69.75 -7.55
N ASN A 241 54.92 -70.66 -8.26
CA ASN A 241 56.38 -70.76 -8.43
C ASN A 241 57.22 -71.11 -7.18
N LYS A 242 57.65 -72.38 -7.15
CA LYS A 242 59.04 -72.89 -7.07
C LYS A 242 60.15 -71.99 -6.45
N GLU A 243 60.73 -72.46 -5.33
CA GLU A 243 62.17 -72.52 -4.92
C GLU A 243 62.25 -72.72 -3.39
N ALA A 244 63.24 -73.31 -2.71
CA ALA A 244 64.18 -74.41 -2.88
C ALA A 244 64.87 -74.59 -1.49
N ASN A 245 65.01 -75.84 -1.02
CA ASN A 245 66.01 -76.38 -0.04
C ASN A 245 66.06 -75.82 1.40
N PRO A 246 66.72 -76.49 2.38
CA PRO A 246 67.95 -77.33 2.34
C PRO A 246 67.78 -78.81 1.95
#